data_AF-A0A7S0QZD9-F1
#
_entry.id   AF-A0A7S0QZD9-F1
#
_cell.length_a   1.000
_cell.length_b   1.000
_cell.length_c   1.000
_cell.angle_alpha   90.00
_cell.angle_beta   90.00
_cell.angle_gamma   90.00
#
_symmetry.space_group_name_H-M   'P 1'
#
loop_
_entity.id
_entity.type
_entity.pdbx_description
1 polymer ?
#
loop_
_entity_poly.entity_id
_entity_poly.type
_entity_poly.pdbx_seq_one_letter_code
_entity_poly.pdbx_strand_id
1 'polypeptide(L)'
;KSIAERIASRSATEKRLLELSRDQEALLEFVKSLDQVHLDGEGLVDSDIAGLDILSQSLSHLFLNRNFLSRVQSWDVINQVQYLNLSSNNIESLQGMARLNKLKALDA
;
A
#
# COMPACT_ATOMS: atom_id res chain seq x y z
N LYS A 1 -13.32 3.62 5.56
CA LYS A 1 -12.33 2.66 6.08
C LYS A 1 -10.96 3.17 5.68
N SER A 2 -10.05 3.42 6.62
CA SER A 2 -8.70 3.90 6.32
C SER A 2 -7.91 2.86 5.55
N ILE A 3 -6.82 3.26 4.89
CA ILE A 3 -5.94 2.30 4.20
C ILE A 3 -5.33 1.29 5.19
N ALA A 4 -5.01 1.72 6.41
CA ALA A 4 -4.53 0.85 7.48
C ALA A 4 -5.54 -0.26 7.82
N GLU A 5 -6.81 0.09 7.96
CA GLU A 5 -7.89 -0.87 8.24
C GLU A 5 -8.13 -1.82 7.06
N ARG A 6 -7.96 -1.36 5.82
CA ARG A 6 -8.03 -2.22 4.61
C ARG A 6 -6.87 -3.22 4.61
N ILE A 7 -5.64 -2.75 4.75
CA ILE A 7 -4.42 -3.57 4.80
C ILE A 7 -4.51 -4.62 5.92
N ALA A 8 -4.89 -4.19 7.12
CA ALA A 8 -5.02 -5.08 8.25
C ALA A 8 -6.06 -6.17 8.01
N SER A 9 -7.18 -5.85 7.33
CA SER A 9 -8.20 -6.85 7.02
C SER A 9 -7.80 -7.90 5.99
N ARG A 10 -6.74 -7.66 5.23
CA ARG A 10 -6.15 -8.64 4.30
C ARG A 10 -4.99 -9.41 4.91
N SER A 11 -4.27 -8.78 5.83
CA SER A 11 -3.02 -9.32 6.39
C SER A 11 -3.21 -10.03 7.73
N ALA A 12 -4.35 -9.83 8.40
CA ALA A 12 -4.68 -10.43 9.69
C ALA A 12 -5.94 -11.30 9.61
N THR A 13 -5.97 -12.36 10.41
CA THR A 13 -7.20 -13.14 10.65
C THR A 13 -8.31 -12.27 11.22
N GLU A 14 -9.57 -12.58 10.97
CA GLU A 14 -10.73 -11.83 11.49
C GLU A 14 -10.66 -11.61 13.01
N LYS A 15 -10.27 -12.63 13.77
CA LYS A 15 -10.11 -12.53 15.23
C LYS A 15 -9.06 -11.48 15.62
N ARG A 16 -7.87 -11.57 15.04
CA ARG A 16 -6.78 -10.60 15.26
C ARG A 16 -7.16 -9.19 14.81
N LEU A 17 -7.91 -9.07 13.71
CA LEU A 17 -8.40 -7.77 13.24
C LEU A 17 -9.39 -7.15 14.23
N LEU A 18 -10.29 -7.95 14.80
CA LEU A 18 -11.22 -7.49 15.84
C LEU A 18 -10.47 -7.01 17.09
N GLU A 19 -9.41 -7.71 17.48
CA GLU A 19 -8.54 -7.30 18.59
C GLU A 19 -7.80 -5.99 18.28
N LEU A 20 -7.17 -5.89 17.10
CA LEU A 20 -6.50 -4.67 16.64
C LEU A 20 -7.47 -3.49 16.45
N SER A 21 -8.72 -3.73 16.05
CA SER A 21 -9.70 -2.65 15.88
C SER A 21 -10.10 -1.98 17.20
N ARG A 22 -9.85 -2.64 18.34
CA ARG A 22 -10.08 -2.07 19.67
C ARG A 22 -8.90 -1.22 20.14
N ASP A 23 -7.74 -1.37 19.52
CA ASP A 23 -6.50 -0.68 19.85
C ASP A 23 -5.85 -0.12 18.57
N GLN A 24 -6.13 1.16 18.32
CA GLN A 24 -5.67 1.85 17.12
C GLN A 24 -4.14 1.95 17.04
N GLU A 25 -3.43 1.96 18.18
CA GLU A 25 -1.97 2.00 18.22
C GLU A 25 -1.39 0.64 17.83
N ALA A 26 -1.93 -0.45 18.37
CA ALA A 26 -1.55 -1.80 17.98
C ALA A 26 -1.83 -2.09 16.50
N LEU A 27 -2.96 -1.60 15.96
CA LEU A 27 -3.27 -1.68 14.54
C LEU A 27 -2.19 -0.98 13.69
N LEU A 28 -1.79 0.23 14.10
CA LEU A 28 -0.82 1.01 13.36
C LEU A 28 0.57 0.37 13.40
N GLU A 29 1.01 -0.11 14.56
CA GLU A 29 2.28 -0.85 14.69
C GLU A 29 2.28 -2.15 13.89
N PHE A 30 1.15 -2.86 13.88
CA PHE A 30 1.00 -4.04 13.02
C PHE A 30 1.18 -3.68 11.54
N VAL A 31 0.49 -2.64 11.06
CA VAL A 31 0.59 -2.26 9.65
C VAL A 31 1.98 -1.73 9.28
N LYS A 32 2.63 -0.94 10.14
CA LYS A 32 4.02 -0.48 9.97
C LYS A 32 5.04 -1.64 9.86
N SER A 33 4.73 -2.78 10.47
CA SER A 33 5.60 -3.96 10.46
C SER A 33 5.51 -4.78 9.17
N LEU A 34 4.52 -4.53 8.31
CA LEU A 34 4.31 -5.32 7.10
C LEU A 34 5.35 -5.00 6.04
N ASP A 35 5.99 -6.04 5.53
CA ASP A 35 6.96 -5.99 4.43
C ASP A 35 6.30 -6.24 3.07
N GLN A 36 5.15 -6.89 3.05
CA GLN A 36 4.36 -7.18 1.84
C GLN A 36 2.90 -6.78 2.06
N VAL A 37 2.33 -6.04 1.10
CA VAL A 37 0.94 -5.57 1.16
C VAL A 37 0.22 -5.88 -0.15
N HIS A 38 -0.92 -6.58 -0.01
CA HIS A 38 -1.82 -6.94 -1.10
C HIS A 38 -3.08 -6.08 -1.04
N LEU A 39 -3.27 -5.28 -2.09
CA LEU A 39 -4.40 -4.37 -2.28
C LEU A 39 -4.94 -4.49 -3.72
N ASP A 40 -4.74 -5.65 -4.34
CA ASP A 40 -5.20 -5.92 -5.70
C ASP A 40 -6.73 -6.09 -5.77
N GLY A 41 -7.36 -5.52 -6.81
CA GLY A 41 -8.80 -5.70 -7.04
C GLY A 41 -9.71 -4.99 -6.05
N GLU A 42 -9.21 -4.02 -5.29
CA GLU A 42 -9.94 -3.35 -4.21
C GLU A 42 -10.77 -2.14 -4.69
N GLY A 43 -10.71 -1.82 -5.98
CA GLY A 43 -11.37 -0.66 -6.58
C GLY A 43 -10.81 0.67 -6.08
N LEU A 44 -9.52 0.70 -5.73
CA LEU A 44 -8.87 1.90 -5.18
C LEU A 44 -8.75 2.99 -6.23
N VAL A 45 -8.99 4.23 -5.78
CA VAL A 45 -8.69 5.45 -6.52
C VAL A 45 -7.55 6.21 -5.83
N ASP A 46 -7.02 7.25 -6.47
CA ASP A 46 -5.86 8.00 -5.97
C ASP A 46 -6.01 8.50 -4.52
N SER A 47 -7.23 8.84 -4.07
CA SER A 47 -7.48 9.28 -2.71
C SER A 47 -7.39 8.17 -1.66
N ASP A 48 -7.62 6.91 -2.03
CA ASP A 48 -7.56 5.78 -1.09
C ASP A 48 -6.11 5.49 -0.65
N ILE A 49 -5.13 5.80 -1.50
CA ILE A 49 -3.71 5.51 -1.27
C ILE A 49 -2.94 6.67 -0.60
N ALA A 50 -3.63 7.73 -0.19
CA ALA A 50 -3.01 8.90 0.44
C ALA A 50 -2.31 8.59 1.78
N GLY A 51 -2.64 7.47 2.44
CA GLY A 51 -2.06 7.05 3.72
C GLY A 51 -1.03 5.91 3.63
N LEU A 52 -0.38 5.70 2.47
CA LEU A 52 0.65 4.67 2.31
C LEU A 52 1.95 4.99 3.08
N ASP A 53 2.11 6.20 3.59
CA ASP A 53 3.24 6.63 4.42
C ASP A 53 3.41 5.79 5.70
N ILE A 54 2.32 5.21 6.22
CA ILE A 54 2.36 4.29 7.36
C ILE A 54 3.21 3.05 7.08
N LEU A 55 3.41 2.69 5.82
CA LEU A 55 4.17 1.52 5.39
C LEU A 55 5.64 1.85 5.08
N SER A 56 6.05 3.11 5.17
CA SER A 56 7.36 3.62 4.75
C SER A 56 8.57 2.91 5.37
N GLN A 57 8.42 2.32 6.55
CA GLN A 57 9.54 1.74 7.30
C GLN A 57 9.95 0.34 6.83
N SER A 58 8.96 -0.51 6.49
CA SER A 58 9.20 -1.95 6.29
C SER A 58 8.84 -2.45 4.89
N LEU A 59 8.04 -1.69 4.13
CA LEU A 59 7.44 -2.18 2.90
C LEU A 59 8.48 -2.43 1.81
N SER A 60 8.47 -3.66 1.30
CA SER A 60 9.32 -4.13 0.21
C SER A 60 8.54 -4.55 -1.02
N HIS A 61 7.32 -5.06 -0.87
CA HIS A 61 6.45 -5.49 -1.97
C HIS A 61 5.06 -4.88 -1.84
N LEU A 62 4.60 -4.23 -2.91
CA LEU A 62 3.27 -3.61 -2.97
C LEU A 62 2.52 -4.08 -4.22
N PHE A 63 1.36 -4.71 -4.00
CA PHE A 63 0.47 -5.16 -5.07
C PHE A 63 -0.77 -4.29 -5.11
N LEU A 64 -0.92 -3.51 -6.19
CA LEU A 64 -2.01 -2.57 -6.43
C LEU A 64 -2.67 -2.83 -7.79
N ASN A 65 -2.45 -4.00 -8.38
CA ASN A 65 -3.01 -4.34 -9.68
C ASN A 65 -4.54 -4.44 -9.67
N ARG A 66 -5.18 -4.24 -10.82
CA ARG A 66 -6.65 -4.28 -10.97
C ARG A 66 -7.36 -3.25 -10.08
N ASN A 67 -6.85 -2.04 -10.02
CA ASN A 67 -7.50 -0.89 -9.35
C ASN A 67 -7.80 0.22 -10.38
N PHE A 68 -8.25 1.38 -9.91
CA PHE A 68 -8.60 2.54 -10.74
C PHE A 68 -7.68 3.73 -10.44
N LEU A 69 -6.42 3.47 -10.09
CA LEU A 69 -5.44 4.51 -9.88
C LEU A 69 -5.17 5.23 -11.20
N SER A 70 -5.18 6.55 -11.19
CA SER A 70 -4.96 7.38 -12.38
C SER A 70 -3.60 8.10 -12.34
N ARG A 71 -3.05 8.28 -11.14
CA ARG A 71 -1.77 8.94 -10.95
C ARG A 71 -0.92 8.26 -9.88
N VAL A 72 0.39 8.27 -10.10
CA VAL A 72 1.36 8.01 -9.05
C VAL A 72 1.86 9.37 -8.56
N GLN A 73 1.33 9.86 -7.43
CA GLN A 73 1.75 11.11 -6.78
C GLN A 73 2.07 10.87 -5.31
N SER A 74 3.10 11.52 -4.79
CA SER A 74 3.51 11.47 -3.37
C SER A 74 3.98 10.10 -2.87
N TRP A 75 4.54 9.25 -3.73
CA TRP A 75 5.07 7.92 -3.35
C TRP A 75 6.50 7.95 -2.81
N ASP A 76 7.05 9.15 -2.64
CA ASP A 76 8.38 9.41 -2.06
C ASP A 76 8.58 8.77 -0.68
N VAL A 77 7.47 8.56 0.05
CA VAL A 77 7.44 7.97 1.38
C VAL A 77 7.68 6.45 1.37
N ILE A 78 7.33 5.73 0.31
CA ILE A 78 7.51 4.27 0.20
C ILE A 78 8.80 3.90 -0.56
N ASN A 79 9.86 4.69 -0.37
CA ASN A 79 11.16 4.53 -1.05
C ASN A 79 11.90 3.21 -0.74
N GLN A 80 11.42 2.40 0.20
CA GLN A 80 11.95 1.07 0.51
C GLN A 80 11.46 -0.03 -0.44
N VAL A 81 10.39 0.23 -1.20
CA VAL A 81 9.76 -0.74 -2.11
C VAL A 81 10.75 -1.22 -3.16
N GLN A 82 10.81 -2.55 -3.30
CA GLN A 82 11.66 -3.26 -4.25
C GLN A 82 10.84 -3.87 -5.39
N TYR A 83 9.59 -4.24 -5.14
CA TYR A 83 8.66 -4.76 -6.13
C TYR A 83 7.33 -4.03 -6.05
N LEU A 84 6.84 -3.57 -7.20
CA LEU A 84 5.59 -2.83 -7.31
C LEU A 84 4.78 -3.34 -8.49
N ASN A 85 3.53 -3.75 -8.23
CA ASN A 85 2.60 -4.14 -9.28
C ASN A 85 1.45 -3.13 -9.35
N LEU A 86 1.42 -2.39 -10.45
CA LEU A 86 0.44 -1.40 -10.85
C LEU A 86 -0.37 -1.83 -12.08
N SER A 87 -0.17 -3.04 -12.58
CA SER A 87 -0.83 -3.52 -13.80
C SER A 87 -2.36 -3.44 -13.71
N SER A 88 -3.02 -3.20 -14.85
CA SER A 88 -4.48 -3.04 -14.89
C SER A 88 -5.00 -1.90 -13.98
N ASN A 89 -4.32 -0.76 -14.01
CA ASN A 89 -4.81 0.54 -13.51
C ASN A 89 -5.04 1.50 -14.69
N ASN A 90 -5.41 2.75 -14.39
CA ASN A 90 -5.61 3.83 -15.36
C ASN A 90 -4.48 4.87 -15.31
N ILE A 91 -3.27 4.44 -14.94
CA ILE A 91 -2.15 5.36 -14.68
C ILE A 91 -1.61 5.92 -15.99
N GLU A 92 -1.73 7.23 -16.17
CA GLU A 92 -1.25 7.93 -17.38
C GLU A 92 0.19 8.42 -17.23
N SER A 93 0.70 8.52 -16.00
CA SER A 93 2.03 9.07 -15.71
C SER A 93 2.63 8.49 -14.43
N LEU A 94 3.93 8.16 -14.51
CA LEU A 94 4.75 7.62 -13.42
C LEU A 94 5.67 8.66 -12.78
N GLN A 95 5.44 9.96 -13.00
CA GLN A 95 6.34 11.03 -12.53
C GLN A 95 6.55 11.04 -11.00
N GLY A 96 5.58 10.60 -10.20
CA GLY A 96 5.73 10.51 -8.74
C GLY A 96 6.55 9.33 -8.23
N MET A 97 7.19 8.55 -9.11
CA MET A 97 8.05 7.41 -8.73
C MET A 97 9.53 7.77 -8.60
N ALA A 98 9.91 9.04 -8.79
CA ALA A 98 11.30 9.48 -8.89
C ALA A 98 12.18 9.12 -7.67
N ARG A 99 11.59 8.88 -6.49
CA ARG A 99 12.32 8.52 -5.26
C ARG A 99 12.26 7.05 -4.89
N LEU A 100 11.68 6.19 -5.72
CA LEU A 100 11.67 4.73 -5.51
C LEU A 100 13.03 4.11 -5.88
N ASN A 101 14.09 4.59 -5.24
CA ASN A 101 15.48 4.26 -5.57
C ASN A 101 15.84 2.79 -5.32
N LYS A 102 15.04 2.08 -4.52
CA LYS A 102 15.21 0.64 -4.25
C LYS A 102 14.39 -0.26 -5.16
N LEU A 103 13.60 0.31 -6.07
CA LEU A 103 12.72 -0.45 -6.96
C LEU A 103 13.56 -1.29 -7.92
N LYS A 104 13.32 -2.61 -7.91
CA LYS A 104 14.01 -3.59 -8.75
C LYS A 104 13.12 -4.12 -9.86
N ALA A 105 11.80 -4.14 -9.63
CA ALA A 105 10.83 -4.65 -10.58
C ALA A 105 9.52 -3.85 -10.49
N LEU A 106 8.96 -3.55 -11.67
CA LEU A 106 7.73 -2.80 -11.86
C LEU A 106 6.89 -3.48 -12.93
N ASP A 107 5.66 -3.85 -12.58
CA ASP A 107 4.62 -4.21 -13.54
C ASP A 107 3.63 -3.05 -13.59
N ALA A 108 3.47 -2.38 -14.74
CA ALA A 108 2.60 -1.19 -14.88
C ALA A 108 1.65 -1.34 -16.08
#